data_AF-A0A7L2LD85-F1
#
_entry.id   AF-A0A7L2LD85-F1
#
_cell.length_a   1.000
_cell.length_b   1.000
_cell.length_c   1.000
_cell.angle_alpha   90.00
_cell.angle_beta   90.00
_cell.angle_gamma   90.00
#
_symmetry.space_group_name_H-M   'P 1'
#
loop_
_entity.id
_entity.type
_entity.pdbx_description
1 polymer ?
#
loop_
_entity_poly.entity_id
_entity_poly.type
_entity_poly.pdbx_seq_one_letter_code
_entity_poly.pdbx_strand_id
1 'polypeptide(L)'
;INDFEDSYGQQWTKYQRTYLQWTGYTAFFVSITIQQVADLIIRKTRRNSIFRQGLFRNKVIEVGIFSQIGIALILTYGLGHVTALNFTPLR
;
A
#
# COMPACT_ATOMS: atom_id res chain seq x y z
N ILE A 1 17.13 23.40 10.19
CA ILE A 1 16.51 22.98 11.47
C ILE A 1 16.59 21.46 11.52
N ASN A 2 17.63 20.97 12.19
CA ASN A 2 18.00 19.55 12.33
C ASN A 2 17.77 19.04 13.77
N ASP A 3 17.03 19.83 14.53
CA ASP A 3 16.83 19.87 15.97
C ASP A 3 15.32 19.98 16.23
N PHE A 4 14.54 19.17 15.50
CA PHE A 4 13.11 19.09 15.73
C PHE A 4 12.84 18.03 16.81
N GLU A 5 12.30 18.46 17.94
CA GLU A 5 11.94 17.59 19.06
C GLU A 5 10.59 16.91 18.81
N ASP A 6 10.52 15.59 18.99
CA ASP A 6 9.27 14.83 18.95
C ASP A 6 8.58 14.77 20.33
N SER A 7 7.40 14.14 20.39
CA SER A 7 6.65 13.98 21.64
C SER A 7 7.33 13.09 22.69
N TYR A 8 8.39 12.37 22.31
CA TYR A 8 9.20 11.54 23.19
C TYR A 8 10.51 12.23 23.62
N GLY A 9 10.72 13.49 23.22
CA GLY A 9 11.92 14.27 23.53
C GLY A 9 13.13 13.95 22.63
N GLN A 10 12.94 13.22 21.53
CA GLN A 10 14.02 12.89 20.58
C GLN A 10 14.20 14.00 19.55
N GLN A 11 15.44 14.25 19.16
CA GLN A 11 15.79 15.25 18.16
C GLN A 11 15.92 14.62 16.78
N TRP A 12 15.20 15.17 15.81
CA TRP A 12 15.12 14.65 14.44
C TRP A 12 15.72 15.62 13.41
N THR A 13 16.64 15.09 12.60
CA THR A 13 17.19 15.81 11.45
C THR A 13 16.13 15.97 10.35
N LYS A 14 16.33 16.92 9.43
CA LYS A 14 15.44 17.08 8.26
C LYS A 14 15.35 15.80 7.43
N TYR A 15 16.48 15.12 7.23
CA TYR A 15 16.53 13.88 6.45
C TYR A 15 15.70 12.76 7.08
N GLN A 16 15.84 12.53 8.40
CA GLN A 16 15.08 11.49 9.09
C GLN A 16 13.57 11.75 9.02
N ARG A 17 13.13 13.01 9.13
CA ARG A 17 11.72 13.38 8.99
C ARG A 17 11.20 13.16 7.56
N THR A 18 11.99 13.50 6.55
CA THR A 18 11.64 13.23 5.15
C THR A 18 11.54 11.72 4.87
N TYR A 19 12.45 10.92 5.42
CA TYR A 19 12.37 9.47 5.30
C TYR A 19 11.10 8.90 5.98
N LEU A 20 10.76 9.39 7.17
CA LEU A 20 9.52 9.02 7.87
C LEU A 20 8.27 9.41 7.06
N GLN A 21 8.28 10.58 6.42
CA GLN A 21 7.21 11.01 5.53
C GLN A 21 7.03 10.08 4.32
N TRP A 22 8.13 9.63 3.70
CA TRP A 22 8.10 8.63 2.63
C TRP A 22 7.57 7.27 3.09
N THR A 23 7.89 6.88 4.32
CA THR A 23 7.31 5.69 4.96
C THR A 23 5.79 5.83 5.10
N GLY A 24 5.33 6.99 5.55
CA GLY A 24 3.90 7.32 5.62
C GLY A 24 3.18 7.24 4.26
N TYR A 25 3.78 7.79 3.20
CA TYR A 25 3.23 7.68 1.84
C TYR A 25 3.14 6.24 1.35
N THR A 26 4.15 5.44 1.65
CA THR A 26 4.15 4.02 1.27
C THR A 26 3.06 3.25 2.02
N ALA A 27 2.92 3.48 3.33
CA ALA A 27 1.87 2.87 4.14
C ALA A 27 0.47 3.25 3.66
N PHE A 28 0.26 4.52 3.29
CA PHE A 28 -1.01 4.99 2.74
C PHE A 28 -1.33 4.34 1.38
N PHE A 29 -0.34 4.24 0.49
CA PHE A 29 -0.49 3.56 -0.80
C PHE A 29 -0.86 2.08 -0.64
N VAL A 30 -0.18 1.36 0.27
CA VAL A 30 -0.48 -0.05 0.54
C VAL A 30 -1.89 -0.19 1.13
N SER A 31 -2.30 0.71 2.02
CA SER A 31 -3.66 0.74 2.57
C SER A 31 -4.72 0.92 1.48
N ILE A 32 -4.52 1.85 0.54
CA ILE A 32 -5.41 2.01 -0.62
C ILE A 32 -5.45 0.74 -1.45
N THR A 33 -4.29 0.12 -1.69
CA THR A 33 -4.21 -1.10 -2.51
C THR A 33 -5.04 -2.23 -1.90
N ILE A 34 -4.99 -2.42 -0.58
CA ILE A 34 -5.80 -3.42 0.13
C ILE A 34 -7.28 -3.08 0.05
N GLN A 35 -7.65 -1.82 0.29
CA GLN A 35 -9.05 -1.38 0.21
C GLN A 35 -9.64 -1.63 -1.18
N GLN A 36 -8.88 -1.37 -2.24
CA GLN A 36 -9.31 -1.59 -3.61
C GLN A 36 -9.58 -3.06 -3.93
N VAL A 37 -8.84 -4.00 -3.32
CA VAL A 37 -9.12 -5.44 -3.46
C VAL A 37 -10.48 -5.77 -2.84
N ALA A 38 -10.78 -5.23 -1.66
CA ALA A 38 -12.09 -5.41 -1.02
C ALA A 38 -13.23 -4.80 -1.85
N ASP A 39 -13.04 -3.57 -2.35
CA ASP A 39 -14.02 -2.89 -3.19
C ASP A 39 -14.30 -3.66 -4.49
N LEU A 40 -13.28 -4.25 -5.10
CA LEU A 40 -13.43 -5.09 -6.30
C LEU A 40 -14.27 -6.34 -6.01
N ILE A 41 -14.05 -7.00 -4.86
CA ILE A 41 -14.81 -8.18 -4.44
C ILE A 41 -16.28 -7.81 -4.22
N ILE A 42 -16.55 -6.69 -3.54
CA ILE A 42 -17.92 -6.25 -3.24
C ILE A 42 -18.65 -5.88 -4.53
N ARG A 43 -18.02 -5.09 -5.42
CA ARG A 43 -18.63 -4.63 -6.69
C ARG A 43 -18.98 -5.78 -7.64
N LYS A 44 -18.34 -6.95 -7.51
CA LYS A 44 -18.65 -8.16 -8.28
C LYS A 44 -20.06 -8.70 -8.02
N THR A 45 -20.60 -8.47 -6.82
CA THR A 45 -21.87 -9.03 -6.34
C THR A 45 -22.84 -7.91 -6.00
N ARG A 46 -23.75 -7.56 -6.93
CA ARG A 46 -24.76 -6.51 -6.70
C ARG A 46 -26.00 -6.98 -5.92
N ARG A 47 -26.33 -8.27 -5.99
CA ARG A 47 -27.52 -8.85 -5.32
C ARG A 47 -27.28 -10.27 -4.79
N ASN A 48 -26.53 -11.08 -5.52
CA ASN A 48 -26.19 -12.43 -5.07
C ASN A 48 -25.11 -12.38 -3.98
N SER A 49 -25.15 -13.34 -3.05
CA SER A 49 -24.08 -13.50 -2.07
C SER A 49 -22.79 -14.00 -2.74
N ILE A 50 -21.65 -13.51 -2.28
CA ILE A 50 -20.31 -13.89 -2.74
C ILE A 50 -20.11 -15.41 -2.64
N PHE A 51 -20.64 -16.04 -1.59
CA PHE A 51 -20.56 -17.49 -1.37
C PHE A 51 -21.36 -18.30 -2.38
N ARG A 52 -22.48 -17.74 -2.89
CA ARG A 52 -23.32 -18.40 -3.90
C ARG A 52 -22.75 -18.26 -5.31
N GLN A 53 -22.07 -17.13 -5.59
CA GLN A 53 -21.56 -16.81 -6.92
C GLN A 53 -20.13 -17.35 -7.15
N GLY A 54 -19.36 -17.52 -6.07
CA GLY A 54 -17.98 -17.99 -6.09
C GLY A 54 -16.98 -16.85 -6.37
N LEU A 55 -16.05 -16.63 -5.45
CA LEU A 55 -15.03 -15.59 -5.53
C LEU A 55 -14.07 -15.80 -6.73
N PHE A 56 -13.61 -17.03 -6.93
CA PHE A 56 -12.54 -17.38 -7.89
C PHE A 56 -13.04 -17.93 -9.24
N ARG A 57 -14.34 -17.81 -9.53
CA ARG A 57 -14.89 -18.34 -10.78
C ARG A 57 -14.58 -17.46 -12.00
N ASN A 58 -14.16 -16.21 -11.79
CA ASN A 58 -13.78 -15.28 -12.85
C ASN A 58 -12.26 -15.06 -12.82
N LYS A 59 -11.56 -15.67 -13.79
CA LYS A 59 -10.10 -15.62 -13.91
C LYS A 59 -9.55 -14.20 -14.15
N VAL A 60 -10.32 -13.31 -14.77
CA VAL A 60 -9.88 -11.92 -15.02
C VAL A 60 -9.76 -11.14 -13.71
N ILE A 61 -10.69 -11.34 -12.79
CA ILE A 61 -10.67 -10.67 -11.48
C ILE A 61 -9.53 -11.21 -10.63
N GLU A 62 -9.29 -12.51 -10.68
CA GLU A 62 -8.17 -13.15 -10.00
C GLU A 62 -6.81 -12.59 -10.47
N VAL A 63 -6.60 -12.53 -11.80
CA VAL A 63 -5.40 -11.91 -12.38
C VAL A 63 -5.28 -10.43 -12.00
N GLY A 64 -6.38 -9.68 -11.95
CA GLY A 64 -6.39 -8.29 -11.51
C GLY A 64 -5.96 -8.09 -10.06
N ILE A 65 -6.42 -8.95 -9.14
CA ILE A 65 -6.01 -8.91 -7.73
C ILE A 65 -4.52 -9.24 -7.60
N PHE A 66 -4.07 -10.30 -8.28
CA PHE A 66 -2.67 -10.72 -8.23
C PHE A 66 -1.73 -9.68 -8.84
N SER A 67 -2.09 -9.08 -9.97
CA SER A 67 -1.28 -8.05 -10.61
C SER A 67 -1.17 -6.80 -9.72
N GLN A 68 -2.26 -6.41 -9.07
CA GLN A 68 -2.29 -5.25 -8.19
C GLN A 68 -1.41 -5.46 -6.95
N ILE A 69 -1.51 -6.63 -6.30
CA ILE A 69 -0.64 -7.00 -5.18
C ILE A 69 0.82 -7.09 -5.65
N GLY A 70 1.07 -7.68 -6.82
CA GLY A 70 2.42 -7.79 -7.41
C GLY A 70 3.06 -6.42 -7.66
N ILE A 71 2.32 -5.48 -8.24
CA ILE A 71 2.81 -4.10 -8.46
C ILE A 71 3.13 -3.42 -7.13
N ALA A 72 2.27 -3.56 -6.12
CA ALA A 72 2.52 -2.98 -4.80
C ALA A 72 3.79 -3.56 -4.16
N LEU A 73 4.00 -4.88 -4.24
CA LEU A 73 5.23 -5.51 -3.75
C LEU A 73 6.47 -5.03 -4.50
N ILE A 74 6.40 -4.92 -5.83
CA ILE A 74 7.51 -4.41 -6.65
C ILE A 74 7.83 -2.96 -6.27
N LEU A 75 6.83 -2.09 -6.10
CA LEU A 75 7.03 -0.69 -5.76
C LEU A 75 7.59 -0.50 -4.34
N THR A 76 7.06 -1.24 -3.36
CA THR A 76 7.46 -1.10 -1.95
C THR A 76 8.79 -1.79 -1.63
N TYR A 77 9.00 -3.02 -2.12
CA TYR A 77 10.18 -3.82 -1.75
C TYR A 77 11.23 -3.92 -2.86
N GLY A 78 10.81 -3.95 -4.13
CA GLY A 78 11.74 -4.01 -5.27
C GLY A 78 12.36 -2.64 -5.60
N LEU A 79 11.52 -1.60 -5.66
CA LEU A 79 11.87 -0.24 -6.03
C LEU A 79 11.86 0.73 -4.84
N GLY A 80 11.68 0.24 -3.61
CA GLY A 80 11.68 1.05 -2.38
C GLY A 80 13.04 1.70 -2.04
N HIS A 81 14.08 1.46 -2.84
CA HIS A 81 15.37 2.16 -2.75
C HIS A 81 15.49 3.30 -3.78
N VAL A 82 14.53 3.41 -4.70
CA VAL A 82 14.53 4.45 -5.74
C VAL A 82 13.96 5.74 -5.15
N THR A 83 14.85 6.67 -4.83
CA THR A 83 14.53 8.00 -4.28
C THR A 83 13.58 8.81 -5.17
N ALA A 84 13.50 8.52 -6.47
CA ALA A 84 12.58 9.21 -7.39
C ALA A 84 11.10 8.91 -7.12
N LEU A 85 10.78 7.76 -6.53
CA LEU A 85 9.40 7.34 -6.30
C LEU A 85 8.92 7.58 -4.85
N ASN A 86 9.82 7.97 -3.95
CA ASN A 86 9.54 8.18 -2.53
C ASN A 86 8.91 6.96 -1.83
N PHE A 87 9.08 5.76 -2.37
CA PHE A 87 8.70 4.53 -1.69
C PHE A 87 9.82 4.10 -0.76
N THR A 88 9.43 3.54 0.38
CA THR A 88 10.37 2.95 1.34
C THR A 88 9.83 1.59 1.77
N PRO A 89 10.70 0.60 2.05
CA PRO A 89 10.25 -0.70 2.48
C PRO A 89 9.57 -0.57 3.85
N LEU A 90 8.31 -1.00 3.91
CA LEU A 90 7.59 -1.14 5.17
C LEU A 90 8.16 -2.35 5.92
N ARG A 91 8.45 -2.19 7.20
CA ARG A 91 9.06 -3.22 8.07
C ARG A 91 8.13 -3.52 9.23
#